data_AF-A0A085FXG5-F1
#
_entry.id   AF-A0A085FXG5-F1
#
_cell.length_a   1.000
_cell.length_b   1.000
_cell.length_c   1.000
_cell.angle_alpha   90.00
_cell.angle_beta   90.00
_cell.angle_gamma   90.00
#
_symmetry.space_group_name_H-M   'P 1'
#
loop_
_entity.id
_entity.type
_entity.pdbx_description
1 polymer ?
#
loop_
_entity_poly.entity_id
_entity_poly.type
_entity_poly.pdbx_seq_one_letter_code
_entity_poly.pdbx_strand_id
1 'polypeptide(L)'
;MKPAVIRQVKSMAMSCDRVGNLLLVKFACKGASDVQLYVPATIVFWLLKHLPVNRDPNLVPPPPCAPVSQQDWDHPYTPRAEFVQCKELPGTLRMNFASNAKEDLTVVLDRSNVELMRQIMLMYSKDLIDLDAQ
;
A
#
# COMPACT_ATOMS: atom_id res chain seq x y z
N MET A 1 -22.22 -12.24 0.45
CA MET A 1 -21.05 -11.38 0.17
C MET A 1 -21.09 -10.19 1.11
N LYS A 2 -20.06 -9.99 1.94
CA LYS A 2 -19.96 -8.79 2.80
C LYS A 2 -19.47 -7.60 1.97
N PRO A 3 -19.91 -6.38 2.28
CA PRO A 3 -19.50 -5.19 1.52
C PRO A 3 -18.01 -4.93 1.71
N ALA A 4 -17.28 -4.75 0.62
CA ALA A 4 -15.87 -4.34 0.67
C ALA A 4 -15.78 -2.88 1.09
N VAL A 5 -14.86 -2.57 2.00
CA VAL A 5 -14.61 -1.18 2.42
C VAL A 5 -13.78 -0.50 1.33
N ILE A 6 -14.40 0.38 0.56
CA ILE A 6 -13.72 1.13 -0.51
C ILE A 6 -13.20 2.46 0.05
N ARG A 7 -11.92 2.76 -0.19
CA ARG A 7 -11.25 3.99 0.25
C ARG A 7 -10.53 4.66 -0.92
N GLN A 8 -10.85 5.93 -1.17
CA GLN A 8 -10.08 6.75 -2.11
C GLN A 8 -8.86 7.32 -1.39
N VAL A 9 -7.67 7.01 -1.91
CA VAL A 9 -6.40 7.43 -1.32
C VAL A 9 -6.09 8.87 -1.70
N LYS A 10 -5.72 9.67 -0.71
CA LYS A 10 -5.20 11.03 -0.87
C LYS A 10 -3.67 11.00 -0.95
N SER A 11 -3.04 10.22 -0.07
CA SER A 11 -1.60 10.03 0.03
C SER A 11 -1.29 8.78 0.87
N MET A 12 -0.02 8.45 1.05
CA MET A 12 0.38 7.33 1.90
C MET A 12 1.76 7.56 2.53
N ALA A 13 2.01 6.83 3.61
CA ALA A 13 3.32 6.66 4.21
C ALA A 13 3.57 5.16 4.45
N MET A 14 4.83 4.74 4.45
CA MET A 14 5.19 3.36 4.75
C MET A 14 6.40 3.29 5.66
N SER A 15 6.54 2.17 6.35
CA SER A 15 7.70 1.85 7.19
C SER A 15 7.94 0.35 7.14
N CYS A 16 9.20 -0.05 7.08
CA CYS A 16 9.62 -1.45 7.14
C CYS A 16 9.85 -1.87 8.59
N ASP A 17 9.52 -3.12 8.92
CA ASP A 17 9.93 -3.70 10.20
C ASP A 17 11.46 -3.91 10.23
N ARG A 18 12.01 -4.12 11.42
CA ARG A 18 13.46 -4.32 11.59
C ARG A 18 13.98 -5.60 10.96
N VAL A 19 13.10 -6.57 10.72
CA VAL A 19 13.46 -7.89 10.19
C VAL A 19 13.46 -7.89 8.66
N GLY A 20 12.68 -7.01 8.02
CA GLY A 20 12.54 -6.98 6.57
C GLY A 20 11.42 -7.89 6.05
N ASN A 21 10.48 -8.30 6.90
CA ASN A 21 9.39 -9.20 6.53
C ASN A 21 8.10 -8.46 6.18
N LEU A 22 7.88 -7.29 6.78
CA LEU A 22 6.62 -6.56 6.73
C LEU A 22 6.85 -5.10 6.42
N LEU A 23 6.03 -4.57 5.52
CA LEU A 23 5.88 -3.15 5.27
C LEU A 23 4.55 -2.69 5.87
N LEU A 24 4.58 -1.85 6.90
CA LEU A 24 3.39 -1.18 7.39
C LEU A 24 3.05 -0.04 6.42
N VAL A 25 1.88 -0.12 5.80
CA VAL A 25 1.37 0.90 4.89
C VAL A 25 0.24 1.66 5.57
N LYS A 26 0.34 2.99 5.60
CA LYS A 26 -0.69 3.91 6.10
C LYS A 26 -1.24 4.71 4.94
N PHE A 27 -2.53 4.56 4.67
CA PHE A 27 -3.25 5.27 3.62
C PHE A 27 -4.03 6.45 4.22
N ALA A 28 -3.65 7.65 3.80
CA ALA A 28 -4.45 8.84 4.07
C ALA A 28 -5.66 8.86 3.13
N CYS A 29 -6.87 8.92 3.66
CA CYS A 29 -8.10 8.77 2.86
C CYS A 29 -8.79 10.12 2.56
N LYS A 30 -9.46 10.23 1.42
CA LYS A 30 -10.34 11.36 1.11
C LYS A 30 -11.71 11.16 1.77
N GLY A 31 -12.10 12.09 2.66
CA GLY A 31 -13.45 12.13 3.25
C GLY A 31 -13.78 10.94 4.17
N ALA A 32 -12.79 10.16 4.58
CA ALA A 32 -12.92 9.01 5.46
C ALA A 32 -11.69 8.92 6.37
N SER A 33 -11.80 8.13 7.45
CA SER A 33 -10.67 7.84 8.32
C SER A 33 -9.54 7.14 7.56
N ASP A 34 -8.31 7.47 7.93
CA ASP A 34 -7.11 6.79 7.45
C ASP A 34 -7.13 5.31 7.82
N VAL A 35 -6.48 4.50 7.00
CA VAL A 35 -6.42 3.05 7.19
C VAL A 35 -4.98 2.57 7.12
N GLN A 36 -4.67 1.51 7.85
CA GLN A 36 -3.34 0.92 7.88
C GLN A 36 -3.39 -0.59 7.69
N LEU A 37 -2.34 -1.14 7.10
CA LEU A 37 -2.26 -2.55 6.70
C LEU A 37 -0.80 -3.01 6.75
N TYR A 38 -0.53 -4.16 7.36
CA TYR A 38 0.76 -4.83 7.18
C TYR A 38 0.76 -5.57 5.85
N VAL A 39 1.73 -5.25 5.00
CA VAL A 39 1.93 -5.87 3.69
C VAL A 39 3.19 -6.74 3.75
N PRO A 40 3.08 -8.07 3.58
CA PRO A 40 4.24 -8.94 3.49
C PRO A 40 5.19 -8.57 2.36
N ALA A 41 6.50 -8.77 2.57
CA ALA A 41 7.55 -8.51 1.58
C ALA A 41 7.26 -9.17 0.22
N THR A 42 6.73 -10.40 0.21
CA THR A 42 6.34 -11.10 -1.03
C THR A 42 5.31 -10.34 -1.85
N ILE A 43 4.31 -9.74 -1.20
CA ILE A 43 3.33 -8.86 -1.86
C ILE A 43 4.02 -7.58 -2.37
N VAL A 44 4.92 -6.99 -1.58
CA VAL A 44 5.68 -5.79 -1.99
C VAL A 44 6.49 -6.06 -3.25
N PHE A 45 7.25 -7.15 -3.31
CA PHE A 45 8.05 -7.51 -4.49
C PHE A 45 7.18 -7.87 -5.69
N TRP A 46 6.05 -8.56 -5.48
CA TRP A 46 5.08 -8.80 -6.55
C TRP A 46 4.53 -7.49 -7.11
N LEU A 47 4.15 -6.54 -6.25
CA LEU A 47 3.69 -5.21 -6.65
C LEU A 47 4.78 -4.45 -7.42
N LEU A 48 6.03 -4.43 -6.94
CA LEU A 48 7.13 -3.77 -7.64
C LEU A 48 7.35 -4.32 -9.06
N LYS A 49 7.12 -5.62 -9.28
CA LYS A 49 7.23 -6.27 -10.60
C LYS A 49 6.06 -5.96 -11.54
N HIS A 50 4.85 -5.70 -11.00
CA HIS A 50 3.61 -5.62 -11.80
C HIS A 50 2.94 -4.25 -11.83
N LEU A 51 3.34 -3.31 -10.96
CA LEU A 51 2.76 -1.99 -10.94
C LEU A 51 3.11 -1.20 -12.20
N PRO A 52 2.17 -0.41 -12.74
CA PRO A 52 2.44 0.42 -13.90
C PRO A 52 3.47 1.48 -13.54
N VAL A 53 4.50 1.60 -14.37
CA VAL A 53 5.51 2.64 -14.25
C VAL A 53 4.93 3.97 -14.73
N ASN A 54 5.18 5.06 -13.99
CA ASN A 54 4.79 6.38 -14.44
C ASN A 54 5.42 6.73 -15.79
N ARG A 55 4.61 7.21 -16.74
CA ARG A 55 5.04 7.71 -18.05
C ARG A 55 4.76 9.20 -18.24
N ASP A 56 4.11 9.84 -17.27
CA ASP A 56 3.75 11.24 -17.31
C ASP A 56 4.83 12.09 -16.61
N PRO A 57 5.62 12.89 -17.36
CA PRO A 57 6.65 13.74 -16.77
C PRO A 57 6.07 14.92 -15.97
N ASN A 58 4.78 15.24 -16.15
CA ASN A 58 4.09 16.34 -15.47
C ASN A 58 3.26 15.85 -14.27
N LEU A 59 3.44 14.60 -13.85
CA LEU A 59 2.67 14.02 -12.75
C LEU A 59 2.93 14.80 -11.45
N VAL A 60 1.87 15.41 -10.92
CA VAL A 60 1.94 16.15 -9.65
C VAL A 60 2.00 15.14 -8.50
N PRO A 61 2.97 15.25 -7.58
CA PRO A 61 3.05 14.34 -6.44
C PRO A 61 1.83 14.49 -5.52
N PRO A 62 1.39 13.42 -4.83
CA PRO A 62 0.36 13.52 -3.81
C PRO A 62 0.78 14.48 -2.68
N PRO A 63 -0.16 15.08 -1.93
CA PRO A 63 0.18 15.88 -0.76
C PRO A 63 0.92 15.03 0.28
N PRO A 64 1.75 15.64 1.16
CA PRO A 64 2.44 14.91 2.21
C PRO A 64 1.49 14.13 3.13
N CYS A 65 1.90 12.94 3.54
CA CYS A 65 1.22 12.13 4.56
C CYS A 65 1.98 12.23 5.89
N ALA A 66 1.27 12.11 7.01
CA ALA A 66 1.94 11.97 8.31
C ALA A 66 2.83 10.71 8.29
N PRO A 67 4.07 10.79 8.82
CA PRO A 67 4.97 9.66 8.85
C PRO A 67 4.41 8.54 9.74
N VAL A 68 4.84 7.31 9.47
CA VAL A 68 4.52 6.16 10.32
C VAL A 68 5.27 6.32 11.65
N SER A 69 4.53 6.20 12.75
CA SER A 69 5.01 6.29 14.13
C SER A 69 5.08 4.92 14.79
N GLN A 70 5.71 4.84 15.95
CA GLN A 70 5.71 3.61 16.75
C GLN A 70 4.29 3.21 17.18
N GLN A 71 3.42 4.19 17.47
CA GLN A 71 2.02 3.93 17.81
C GLN A 71 1.25 3.25 16.66
N ASP A 72 1.57 3.57 15.40
CA ASP A 72 0.97 2.90 14.26
C ASP A 72 1.40 1.42 14.20
N TRP A 73 2.67 1.13 14.53
CA TRP A 73 3.21 -0.24 14.63
C TRP A 73 2.61 -1.04 15.78
N ASP A 74 2.34 -0.40 16.91
CA ASP A 74 1.81 -1.05 18.12
C ASP A 74 0.28 -1.22 18.07
N HIS A 75 -0.38 -0.74 17.01
CA HIS A 75 -1.83 -0.75 16.93
C HIS A 75 -2.37 -2.18 16.77
N PRO A 76 -3.14 -2.70 17.76
CA PRO A 76 -3.42 -4.14 17.88
C PRO A 76 -4.41 -4.66 16.83
N TYR A 77 -5.15 -3.78 16.16
CA TYR A 77 -6.16 -4.15 15.17
C TYR A 77 -5.70 -3.91 13.73
N THR A 78 -4.41 -3.72 13.51
CA THR A 78 -3.87 -3.55 12.15
C THR A 78 -3.93 -4.88 11.40
N PRO A 79 -4.73 -4.98 10.34
CA PRO A 79 -4.80 -6.21 9.58
C PRO A 79 -3.48 -6.51 8.87
N ARG A 80 -3.27 -7.79 8.58
CA ARG A 80 -2.19 -8.27 7.72
C ARG A 80 -2.77 -8.74 6.40
N ALA A 81 -2.25 -8.20 5.30
CA ALA A 81 -2.60 -8.62 3.96
C ALA A 81 -2.15 -10.06 3.71
N GLU A 82 -3.02 -10.83 3.07
CA GLU A 82 -2.74 -12.19 2.60
C GLU A 82 -2.56 -12.20 1.09
N PHE A 83 -3.44 -11.49 0.37
CA PHE A 83 -3.41 -11.37 -1.07
C PHE A 83 -3.79 -9.96 -1.50
N VAL A 84 -3.31 -9.57 -2.68
CA VAL A 84 -3.73 -8.34 -3.35
C VAL A 84 -4.23 -8.66 -4.75
N GLN A 85 -5.36 -8.06 -5.12
CA GLN A 85 -5.87 -8.08 -6.48
C GLN A 85 -5.88 -6.66 -7.03
N CYS A 86 -5.13 -6.45 -8.11
CA CYS A 86 -5.02 -5.17 -8.78
C CYS A 86 -5.90 -5.15 -10.03
N LYS A 87 -6.71 -4.10 -10.18
CA LYS A 87 -7.48 -3.82 -11.39
C LYS A 87 -7.22 -2.40 -11.85
N GLU A 88 -6.61 -2.27 -13.03
CA GLU A 88 -6.44 -0.98 -13.68
C GLU A 88 -7.78 -0.48 -14.22
N LEU A 89 -8.05 0.79 -14.00
CA LEU A 89 -9.20 1.54 -14.49
C LEU A 89 -8.67 2.82 -15.16
N PRO A 90 -9.47 3.50 -16.01
CA PRO A 90 -9.04 4.75 -16.61
C PRO A 90 -8.58 5.77 -15.56
N GLY A 91 -7.27 6.04 -15.53
CA GLY A 91 -6.63 7.01 -14.64
C GLY A 91 -6.46 6.58 -13.17
N THR A 92 -6.90 5.37 -12.78
CA THR A 92 -6.80 4.89 -11.39
C THR A 92 -6.48 3.40 -11.32
N LEU A 93 -5.84 2.99 -10.23
CA LEU A 93 -5.60 1.59 -9.88
C LEU A 93 -6.43 1.23 -8.65
N ARG A 94 -7.28 0.23 -8.80
CA ARG A 94 -8.01 -0.35 -7.67
C ARG A 94 -7.23 -1.54 -7.14
N MET A 95 -6.88 -1.52 -5.85
CA MET A 95 -6.31 -2.66 -5.15
C MET A 95 -7.31 -3.20 -4.14
N ASN A 96 -7.63 -4.48 -4.21
CA ASN A 96 -8.37 -5.18 -3.17
C ASN A 96 -7.39 -6.04 -2.38
N PHE A 97 -7.26 -5.76 -1.09
CA PHE A 97 -6.48 -6.54 -0.14
C PHE A 97 -7.41 -7.47 0.63
N ALA A 98 -7.24 -8.77 0.39
CA ALA A 98 -7.72 -9.79 1.32
C ALA A 98 -6.79 -9.80 2.53
N SER A 99 -7.36 -9.84 3.73
CA SER A 99 -6.60 -9.77 4.98
C SER A 99 -7.21 -10.65 6.05
N ASN A 100 -6.49 -10.81 7.16
CA ASN A 100 -6.99 -11.51 8.34
C ASN A 100 -8.11 -10.76 9.10
N ALA A 101 -8.52 -9.57 8.65
CA ALA A 101 -9.68 -8.88 9.19
C ALA A 101 -11.00 -9.46 8.68
N LYS A 102 -12.11 -9.04 9.30
CA LYS A 102 -13.47 -9.47 8.95
C LYS A 102 -13.93 -8.98 7.57
N GLU A 103 -13.34 -7.90 7.07
CA GLU A 103 -13.71 -7.20 5.84
C GLU A 103 -12.47 -6.91 4.99
N ASP A 104 -12.59 -7.11 3.68
CA ASP A 104 -11.53 -6.80 2.72
C ASP A 104 -11.39 -5.28 2.54
N LEU A 105 -10.16 -4.82 2.42
CA LEU A 105 -9.84 -3.43 2.17
C LEU A 105 -9.67 -3.21 0.67
N THR A 106 -10.52 -2.39 0.08
CA THR A 106 -10.30 -1.89 -1.28
C THR A 106 -9.78 -0.46 -1.23
N VAL A 107 -8.62 -0.19 -1.81
CA VAL A 107 -8.12 1.17 -2.03
C VAL A 107 -8.17 1.53 -3.50
N VAL A 108 -8.46 2.80 -3.79
CA VAL A 108 -8.41 3.39 -5.13
C VAL A 108 -7.32 4.45 -5.15
N LEU A 109 -6.32 4.21 -5.99
CA LEU A 109 -5.12 5.02 -6.14
C LEU A 109 -5.21 5.74 -7.49
N ASP A 110 -4.96 7.04 -7.52
CA ASP A 110 -4.67 7.71 -8.80
C ASP A 110 -3.22 7.45 -9.23
N ARG A 111 -2.85 7.89 -10.44
CA ARG A 111 -1.51 7.71 -10.99
C ARG A 111 -0.41 8.26 -10.06
N SER A 112 -0.63 9.42 -9.45
CA SER A 112 0.29 10.05 -8.51
C SER A 112 0.52 9.18 -7.27
N ASN A 113 -0.54 8.61 -6.71
CA ASN A 113 -0.46 7.69 -5.58
C ASN A 113 0.21 6.36 -5.96
N VAL A 114 -0.04 5.82 -7.16
CA VAL A 114 0.65 4.60 -7.62
C VAL A 114 2.15 4.82 -7.74
N GLU A 115 2.57 5.94 -8.31
CA GLU A 115 4.00 6.25 -8.44
C GLU A 115 4.64 6.50 -7.06
N LEU A 116 3.97 7.22 -6.16
CA LEU A 116 4.43 7.38 -4.78
C LEU A 116 4.61 6.04 -4.08
N MET A 117 3.62 5.14 -4.22
CA MET A 117 3.67 3.79 -3.67
C MET A 117 4.91 3.05 -4.17
N ARG A 118 5.12 3.06 -5.49
CA ARG A 118 6.25 2.39 -6.16
C ARG A 118 7.59 2.92 -5.66
N GLN A 119 7.73 4.24 -5.53
CA GLN A 119 8.97 4.88 -5.07
C GLN A 119 9.30 4.51 -3.62
N ILE A 120 8.31 4.53 -2.72
CA ILE A 120 8.53 4.15 -1.32
C ILE A 120 8.86 2.66 -1.21
N MET A 121 8.14 1.79 -1.92
CA MET A 121 8.45 0.34 -1.92
C MET A 121 9.84 0.06 -2.50
N LEU A 122 10.26 0.79 -3.54
CA LEU A 122 11.60 0.65 -4.11
C LEU A 122 12.68 1.09 -3.12
N MET A 123 12.44 2.14 -2.33
CA MET A 123 13.35 2.56 -1.26
C MET A 123 13.56 1.44 -0.24
N TYR A 124 12.48 0.77 0.17
CA TYR A 124 12.54 -0.33 1.14
C TYR A 124 12.92 -1.68 0.53
N SER A 125 13.04 -1.80 -0.79
CA SER A 125 13.36 -3.08 -1.45
C SER A 125 14.71 -3.69 -1.02
N LYS A 126 15.63 -2.87 -0.50
CA LYS A 126 16.92 -3.32 0.03
C LYS A 126 16.85 -3.78 1.48
N ASP A 127 15.86 -3.30 2.23
CA ASP A 127 15.65 -3.64 3.63
C ASP A 127 14.69 -4.84 3.78
N LEU A 128 13.87 -5.09 2.76
CA LEU A 128 12.95 -6.22 2.69
C LEU A 128 13.65 -7.49 2.20
N ILE A 129 13.24 -8.63 2.73
CA ILE A 129 13.74 -9.95 2.34
C ILE A 129 12.87 -10.50 1.21
N ASP A 130 13.45 -10.63 0.01
CA ASP A 130 12.81 -11.33 -1.12
C ASP A 130 13.09 -12.84 -1.01
N LEU A 131 12.15 -13.59 -0.43
CA LEU A 131 12.25 -15.05 -0.31
C LEU A 131 12.09 -15.78 -1.65
N ASP A 132 11.57 -15.11 -2.68
CA ASP A 132 11.32 -15.66 -4.02
C ASP A 132 12.43 -15.29 -5.02
N ALA A 133 13.48 -14.58 -4.58
CA ALA A 133 14.67 -14.28 -5.38
C ALA A 133 15.60 -15.51 -5.44
N GLN A 134 15.22 -16.50 -6.25
CA GLN A 134 16.09 -17.59 -6.70
C GLN A 134 16.62 -17.33 -8.10
#